data_AF-A0A372RXD6-F1
#
_entry.id   AF-A0A372RXD6-F1
#
_cell.length_a   1.000
_cell.length_b   1.000
_cell.length_c   1.000
_cell.angle_alpha   90.00
_cell.angle_beta   90.00
_cell.angle_gamma   90.00
#
_symmetry.space_group_name_H-M   'P 1'
#
loop_
_entity.id
_entity.type
_entity.pdbx_description
1 polymer ?
#
loop_
_entity_poly.entity_id
_entity_poly.type
_entity_poly.pdbx_seq_one_letter_code
_entity_poly.pdbx_strand_id
1 'polypeptide(L)'
;MDNNKFPAQDLSCFTPFINLERLYIVNNPFYGSLKPLRDLTYLKEIGIAGTDIDSGLEYLSENFFNLDAVASNLGLVGGHFKRLLICTGKLAEQLKNYKIENDPLRNYDWQAWKRDNQELNDKAKKQDKQEELTELLEWEVVG
;
A
#
# COMPACT_ATOMS: atom_id res chain seq x y z
N MET A 1 1.71 -10.58 -12.20
CA MET A 1 2.81 -11.54 -12.42
C MET A 1 2.74 -12.55 -11.29
N ASP A 2 2.74 -13.84 -11.59
CA ASP A 2 2.61 -14.90 -10.59
C ASP A 2 3.69 -15.97 -10.85
N ASN A 3 4.24 -16.54 -9.78
CA ASN A 3 5.14 -17.70 -9.78
C ASN A 3 6.37 -17.57 -10.69
N ASN A 4 7.15 -16.49 -10.54
CA ASN A 4 8.39 -16.29 -11.30
C ASN A 4 9.62 -16.49 -10.42
N LYS A 5 10.74 -16.82 -11.07
CA LYS A 5 12.05 -17.02 -10.43
C LYS A 5 12.87 -15.72 -10.40
N PHE A 6 12.27 -14.62 -9.95
CA PHE A 6 13.01 -13.38 -9.79
C PHE A 6 14.05 -13.50 -8.67
N PRO A 7 15.17 -12.76 -8.73
CA PRO A 7 16.02 -12.57 -7.55
C PRO A 7 15.20 -11.93 -6.43
N ALA A 8 15.43 -12.40 -5.20
CA ALA A 8 14.79 -11.82 -4.03
C ALA A 8 15.19 -10.34 -3.88
N GLN A 9 14.21 -9.48 -3.67
CA GLN A 9 14.41 -8.03 -3.55
C GLN A 9 13.23 -7.37 -2.84
N ASP A 10 13.39 -6.12 -2.40
CA ASP A 10 12.29 -5.31 -1.89
C ASP A 10 11.49 -4.66 -3.04
N LEU A 11 10.58 -3.75 -2.70
CA LEU A 11 9.70 -3.08 -3.65
C LEU A 11 10.31 -1.82 -4.31
N SER A 12 11.58 -1.50 -4.04
CA SER A 12 12.23 -0.28 -4.55
C SER A 12 12.24 -0.20 -6.08
N CYS A 13 12.28 -1.35 -6.76
CA CYS A 13 12.24 -1.41 -8.22
C CYS A 13 10.92 -0.88 -8.83
N PHE A 14 9.86 -0.70 -8.02
CA PHE A 14 8.60 -0.13 -8.47
C PHE A 14 8.49 1.40 -8.28
N THR A 15 9.41 2.01 -7.53
CA THR A 15 9.39 3.46 -7.22
C THR A 15 9.34 4.37 -8.46
N PRO A 16 9.95 4.04 -9.63
CA PRO A 16 9.89 4.92 -10.79
C PRO A 16 8.51 4.96 -11.48
N PHE A 17 7.61 4.02 -11.19
CA PHE A 17 6.32 3.90 -11.88
C PHE A 17 5.25 4.77 -11.21
N ILE A 18 5.45 6.08 -11.18
CA ILE A 18 4.58 7.05 -10.49
C ILE A 18 3.09 7.00 -10.90
N ASN A 19 2.78 6.48 -12.09
CA ASN A 19 1.41 6.32 -12.61
C ASN A 19 0.84 4.89 -12.38
N LEU A 20 1.50 4.06 -11.58
CA LEU A 20 1.08 2.68 -11.35
C LEU A 20 -0.23 2.64 -10.55
N GLU A 21 -1.28 2.09 -11.17
CA GLU A 21 -2.57 1.92 -10.50
C GLU A 21 -2.75 0.56 -9.84
N ARG A 22 -2.10 -0.48 -10.40
CA ARG A 22 -2.27 -1.86 -9.97
C ARG A 22 -0.94 -2.58 -9.93
N LEU A 23 -0.60 -3.17 -8.79
CA LEU A 23 0.60 -3.98 -8.60
C LEU A 23 0.20 -5.41 -8.21
N TYR A 24 0.54 -6.39 -9.05
CA TYR A 24 0.32 -7.82 -8.75
C TYR A 24 1.62 -8.60 -8.92
N ILE A 25 2.18 -9.04 -7.79
CA ILE A 25 3.46 -9.74 -7.68
C ILE A 25 3.33 -11.01 -6.82
N VAL A 26 2.13 -11.61 -6.81
CA VAL A 26 1.78 -12.81 -6.05
C VAL A 26 2.77 -13.95 -6.29
N ASN A 27 3.15 -14.69 -5.25
CA ASN A 27 4.13 -15.80 -5.31
C ASN A 27 5.46 -15.46 -6.01
N ASN A 28 6.00 -14.27 -5.74
CA ASN A 28 7.37 -13.90 -6.13
C ASN A 28 8.19 -13.60 -4.87
N PRO A 29 9.52 -13.73 -4.91
CA PRO A 29 10.37 -13.61 -3.73
C PRO A 29 10.62 -12.15 -3.30
N PHE A 30 9.56 -11.33 -3.26
CA PHE A 30 9.64 -9.99 -2.70
C PHE A 30 9.55 -10.04 -1.17
N TYR A 31 10.26 -9.15 -0.49
CA TYR A 31 10.31 -9.10 0.97
C TYR A 31 10.25 -7.66 1.51
N GLY A 32 10.10 -7.55 2.84
CA GLY A 32 10.21 -6.28 3.55
C GLY A 32 8.87 -5.60 3.76
N SER A 33 8.77 -4.32 3.39
CA SER A 33 7.57 -3.49 3.66
C SER A 33 7.01 -2.83 2.41
N LEU A 34 5.79 -2.32 2.52
CA LEU A 34 5.13 -1.51 1.49
C LEU A 34 5.66 -0.07 1.41
N LYS A 35 6.61 0.32 2.28
CA LYS A 35 7.17 1.68 2.32
C LYS A 35 7.70 2.20 0.97
N PRO A 36 8.39 1.40 0.12
CA PRO A 36 8.86 1.89 -1.17
C PRO A 36 7.73 2.33 -2.11
N LEU A 37 6.47 1.99 -1.82
CA LEU A 37 5.32 2.40 -2.63
C LEU A 37 4.70 3.73 -2.17
N ARG A 38 5.29 4.42 -1.17
CA ARG A 38 4.70 5.62 -0.53
C ARG A 38 4.32 6.74 -1.50
N ASP A 39 5.14 6.93 -2.55
CA ASP A 39 4.96 7.99 -3.54
C ASP A 39 4.05 7.59 -4.71
N LEU A 40 3.60 6.33 -4.77
CA LEU A 40 2.72 5.84 -5.84
C LEU A 40 1.26 6.19 -5.54
N THR A 41 0.95 7.48 -5.61
CA THR A 41 -0.34 8.08 -5.23
C THR A 41 -1.54 7.62 -6.06
N TYR A 42 -1.30 6.97 -7.20
CA TYR A 42 -2.32 6.39 -8.07
C TYR A 42 -2.63 4.92 -7.78
N LEU A 43 -1.91 4.26 -6.85
CA LEU A 43 -2.16 2.86 -6.50
C LEU A 43 -3.58 2.67 -5.94
N LYS A 44 -4.27 1.69 -6.52
CA LYS A 44 -5.64 1.30 -6.21
C LYS A 44 -5.72 -0.17 -5.81
N GLU A 45 -4.91 -1.02 -6.42
CA GLU A 45 -4.97 -2.47 -6.19
C GLU A 45 -3.56 -3.03 -5.99
N ILE A 46 -3.37 -3.78 -4.90
CA ILE A 46 -2.10 -4.39 -4.52
C ILE A 46 -2.33 -5.88 -4.28
N GLY A 47 -1.58 -6.74 -4.96
CA GLY A 47 -1.58 -8.19 -4.78
C GLY A 47 -0.18 -8.70 -4.51
N ILE A 48 0.07 -9.06 -3.25
CA ILE A 48 1.35 -9.48 -2.69
C ILE A 48 1.23 -10.80 -1.91
N ALA A 49 0.15 -11.55 -2.10
CA ALA A 49 0.00 -12.87 -1.51
C ALA A 49 1.17 -13.80 -1.91
N GLY A 50 1.63 -14.64 -0.99
CA GLY A 50 2.78 -15.53 -1.22
C GLY A 50 4.12 -14.80 -1.35
N THR A 51 4.24 -13.58 -0.81
CA THR A 51 5.51 -12.86 -0.65
C THR A 51 5.86 -12.76 0.84
N ASP A 52 7.10 -12.36 1.15
CA ASP A 52 7.58 -12.11 2.52
C ASP A 52 7.44 -10.62 2.92
N ILE A 53 6.47 -9.91 2.36
CA ILE A 53 6.12 -8.52 2.70
C ILE A 53 5.15 -8.55 3.89
N ASP A 54 5.52 -7.92 5.01
CA ASP A 54 4.80 -8.10 6.27
C ASP A 54 4.36 -6.81 7.00
N SER A 55 4.68 -5.65 6.44
CA SER A 55 4.50 -4.34 7.10
C SER A 55 4.37 -3.18 6.11
N GLY A 56 4.11 -1.98 6.62
CA GLY A 56 4.22 -0.72 5.87
C GLY A 56 2.92 -0.20 5.23
N LEU A 57 1.75 -0.67 5.68
CA LEU A 57 0.47 -0.13 5.22
C LEU A 57 0.36 1.37 5.50
N GLU A 58 0.91 1.82 6.62
CA GLU A 58 0.92 3.21 7.07
C GLU A 58 1.63 4.19 6.12
N TYR A 59 2.47 3.67 5.23
CA TYR A 59 3.16 4.44 4.20
C TYR A 59 2.37 4.56 2.90
N LEU A 60 1.31 3.77 2.70
CA LEU A 60 0.49 3.88 1.50
C LEU A 60 -0.19 5.25 1.44
N SER A 61 -0.32 5.79 0.23
CA SER A 61 -0.99 7.06 -0.01
C SER A 61 -2.43 7.07 0.53
N GLU A 62 -2.88 8.21 1.05
CA GLU A 62 -4.27 8.43 1.48
C GLU A 62 -5.30 8.04 0.40
N ASN A 63 -4.93 8.18 -0.88
CA ASN A 63 -5.77 7.79 -2.02
C ASN A 63 -6.11 6.29 -2.06
N PHE A 64 -5.24 5.43 -1.54
CA PHE A 64 -5.49 3.99 -1.45
C PHE A 64 -6.61 3.67 -0.46
N PHE A 65 -6.68 4.43 0.64
CA PHE A 65 -7.67 4.23 1.70
C PHE A 65 -8.99 4.95 1.44
N ASN A 66 -8.95 5.98 0.59
CA ASN A 66 -10.10 6.78 0.23
C ASN A 66 -10.88 6.14 -0.93
N LEU A 67 -12.01 5.55 -0.56
CA LEU A 67 -13.12 5.28 -1.47
C LEU A 67 -14.08 6.44 -1.40
N ASP A 68 -14.36 7.05 -2.54
CA ASP A 68 -15.41 8.05 -2.62
C ASP A 68 -16.74 7.37 -2.29
N ALA A 69 -17.31 7.64 -1.10
CA ALA A 69 -18.55 7.02 -0.64
C ALA A 69 -19.70 7.26 -1.62
N VAL A 70 -19.61 8.34 -2.41
CA VAL A 70 -20.52 8.67 -3.50
C VAL A 70 -20.46 7.61 -4.61
N ALA A 71 -19.29 7.07 -4.96
CA ALA A 71 -19.16 6.04 -5.99
C ALA A 71 -19.85 4.73 -5.58
N SER A 72 -19.75 4.35 -4.31
CA SER A 72 -20.50 3.21 -3.75
C SER A 72 -22.00 3.45 -3.78
N ASN A 73 -22.45 4.64 -3.36
CA ASN A 73 -23.88 5.00 -3.32
C ASN A 73 -24.52 5.10 -4.71
N LEU A 74 -23.73 5.43 -5.74
CA LEU A 74 -24.16 5.48 -7.14
C LEU A 74 -24.08 4.10 -7.84
N GLY A 75 -23.69 3.03 -7.14
CA GLY A 75 -23.59 1.69 -7.71
C GLY A 75 -22.51 1.56 -8.79
N LEU A 76 -21.48 2.41 -8.76
CA LEU A 76 -20.38 2.35 -9.71
C LEU A 76 -19.49 1.15 -9.39
N VAL A 77 -19.36 0.21 -10.34
CA VAL A 77 -18.58 -1.05 -10.16
C VAL A 77 -17.28 -1.08 -10.97
N GLY A 78 -16.91 0.07 -11.54
CA GLY A 78 -15.73 0.19 -12.40
C GLY A 78 -14.41 0.04 -11.65
N GLY A 79 -13.39 -0.53 -12.31
CA GLY A 79 -12.05 -0.70 -11.74
C GLY A 79 -11.35 0.60 -11.31
N HIS A 80 -11.89 1.76 -11.71
CA HIS A 80 -11.45 3.07 -11.22
C HIS A 80 -11.71 3.26 -9.71
N PHE A 81 -12.78 2.63 -9.20
CA PHE A 81 -13.23 2.80 -7.82
C PHE A 81 -12.81 1.65 -6.92
N LYS A 82 -12.11 0.63 -7.41
CA LYS A 82 -11.68 -0.49 -6.56
C LYS A 82 -10.50 -0.10 -5.66
N ARG A 83 -10.49 -0.60 -4.43
CA ARG A 83 -9.41 -0.53 -3.44
C ARG A 83 -9.20 -1.89 -2.81
N LEU A 84 -8.30 -2.68 -3.40
CA LEU A 84 -8.11 -4.08 -3.03
C LEU A 84 -6.67 -4.34 -2.56
N LEU A 85 -6.54 -5.07 -1.45
CA LEU A 85 -5.27 -5.62 -1.00
C LEU A 85 -5.36 -7.15 -0.92
N ILE A 86 -4.62 -7.87 -1.74
CA ILE A 86 -4.53 -9.33 -1.66
C ILE A 86 -3.19 -9.65 -0.99
N CYS A 87 -3.22 -10.11 0.26
CA CYS A 87 -2.03 -10.44 1.05
C CYS A 87 -2.24 -11.75 1.84
N THR A 88 -1.14 -12.29 2.35
CA THR A 88 -1.10 -13.50 3.18
C THR A 88 -0.17 -13.27 4.37
N GLY A 89 -0.04 -14.24 5.27
CA GLY A 89 0.94 -14.19 6.37
C GLY A 89 0.62 -13.10 7.40
N LYS A 90 1.67 -12.50 7.98
CA LYS A 90 1.53 -11.53 9.08
C LYS A 90 0.65 -10.34 8.73
N LEU A 91 0.71 -9.84 7.50
CA LEU A 91 -0.09 -8.70 7.07
C LEU A 91 -1.58 -9.05 7.02
N ALA A 92 -1.92 -10.25 6.55
CA ALA A 92 -3.30 -10.74 6.56
C ALA A 92 -3.84 -10.94 7.98
N GLU A 93 -3.00 -11.41 8.92
CA GLU A 93 -3.37 -11.53 10.33
C GLU A 93 -3.67 -10.18 10.98
N GLN A 94 -2.84 -9.15 10.71
CA GLN A 94 -3.10 -7.77 11.17
C GLN A 94 -4.44 -7.23 10.65
N LEU A 95 -4.83 -7.63 9.44
CA LEU A 95 -6.04 -7.14 8.78
C LEU A 95 -7.31 -7.98 9.04
N LYS A 96 -7.19 -9.09 9.78
CA LYS A 96 -8.27 -10.07 9.96
C LYS A 96 -9.57 -9.45 10.49
N ASN A 97 -9.48 -8.55 11.46
CA ASN A 97 -10.64 -7.90 12.08
C ASN A 97 -11.26 -6.78 11.23
N TYR A 98 -10.58 -6.38 10.14
CA TYR A 98 -11.04 -5.31 9.24
C TYR A 98 -11.62 -5.88 7.95
N LYS A 99 -11.65 -7.20 7.77
CA LYS A 99 -12.12 -7.81 6.53
C LYS A 99 -13.61 -7.52 6.30
N ILE A 100 -13.94 -7.06 5.11
CA ILE A 100 -15.34 -6.85 4.67
C ILE A 100 -15.72 -8.00 3.74
N GLU A 101 -16.91 -8.55 3.94
CA GLU A 101 -17.51 -9.52 3.04
C GLU A 101 -18.53 -8.84 2.11
N ASN A 102 -18.61 -9.32 0.87
CA ASN A 102 -19.62 -8.92 -0.12
C ASN A 102 -19.58 -7.43 -0.57
N ASP A 103 -18.48 -6.71 -0.38
CA ASP A 103 -18.25 -5.38 -0.95
C ASP A 103 -17.47 -5.50 -2.29
N PRO A 104 -18.02 -5.03 -3.42
CA PRO A 104 -17.38 -5.17 -4.74
C PRO A 104 -16.23 -4.18 -4.98
N LEU A 105 -16.08 -3.19 -4.11
CA LEU A 105 -15.10 -2.10 -4.27
C LEU A 105 -13.90 -2.28 -3.32
N ARG A 106 -14.08 -2.87 -2.14
CA ARG A 106 -13.00 -3.10 -1.18
C ARG A 106 -13.16 -4.40 -0.43
N ASN A 107 -12.04 -4.93 0.05
CA ASN A 107 -12.00 -6.13 0.88
C ASN A 107 -11.66 -5.87 2.36
N TYR A 108 -11.36 -4.63 2.73
CA TYR A 108 -11.10 -4.23 4.12
C TYR A 108 -11.73 -2.88 4.46
N ASP A 109 -12.11 -2.71 5.74
CA ASP A 109 -12.51 -1.44 6.32
C ASP A 109 -11.27 -0.61 6.65
N TRP A 110 -10.78 0.08 5.63
CA TRP A 110 -9.64 0.98 5.71
C TRP A 110 -9.82 2.13 6.70
N GLN A 111 -11.06 2.57 6.92
CA GLN A 111 -11.35 3.66 7.85
C GLN A 111 -11.24 3.17 9.30
N ALA A 112 -11.78 1.98 9.59
CA ALA A 112 -11.59 1.34 10.88
C ALA A 112 -10.11 1.02 11.14
N TRP A 113 -9.39 0.46 10.16
CA TRP A 113 -7.96 0.19 10.30
C TRP A 113 -7.16 1.46 10.61
N LYS A 114 -7.40 2.56 9.88
CA LYS A 114 -6.69 3.83 10.14
C LYS A 114 -6.97 4.39 11.53
N ARG A 115 -8.23 4.35 11.97
CA ARG A 115 -8.63 4.83 13.29
C ARG A 115 -7.92 4.07 14.40
N ASP A 116 -7.82 2.76 14.26
CA ASP A 116 -7.21 1.91 15.29
C ASP A 116 -5.68 1.95 15.25
N ASN A 117 -5.08 2.35 14.12
CA ASN A 117 -3.63 2.43 13.90
C ASN A 117 -3.12 3.89 13.82
N GLN A 118 -3.78 4.84 14.47
CA GLN A 118 -3.41 6.27 14.41
C GLN A 118 -1.97 6.55 14.85
N GLU A 119 -1.52 5.98 15.96
CA GLU A 119 -0.15 6.19 16.46
C GLU A 119 0.92 5.70 15.48
N LEU A 120 0.66 4.56 14.82
CA LEU A 120 1.52 3.99 13.79
C LEU A 120 1.61 4.94 12.58
N ASN A 121 0.47 5.42 12.11
CA ASN A 121 0.37 6.37 11.00
C ASN A 121 1.08 7.70 11.30
N ASP A 122 0.92 8.23 12.51
CA ASP A 122 1.56 9.49 12.92
C ASP A 122 3.08 9.34 13.04
N LYS A 123 3.55 8.17 13.50
CA LYS A 123 4.98 7.87 13.56
C LYS A 123 5.59 7.78 12.16
N ALA A 124 4.94 7.07 11.23
CA ALA A 124 5.40 6.97 9.85
C ALA A 124 5.46 8.35 9.17
N LYS A 125 4.43 9.18 9.32
CA LYS A 125 4.42 10.56 8.80
C LYS A 125 5.54 11.43 9.35
N LYS A 126 5.91 11.27 10.63
CA LYS A 126 7.05 11.98 11.21
C LYS A 126 8.37 11.48 10.63
N GLN A 127 8.50 10.17 10.46
CA GLN A 127 9.69 9.56 9.89
C GLN A 127 9.90 9.98 8.42
N ASP A 128 8.86 9.93 7.58
CA ASP A 128 8.97 10.34 6.18
C ASP A 128 9.38 11.81 6.06
N LYS A 129 8.78 12.72 6.84
CA LYS A 129 9.21 14.14 6.87
C LYS A 129 10.67 14.30 7.27
N GLN A 130 11.13 13.51 8.25
CA GLN A 130 12.52 13.57 8.70
C GLN A 130 13.48 13.06 7.61
N GLU A 131 13.09 12.01 6.88
CA GLU A 131 13.85 11.49 5.73
C GLU A 131 13.90 12.53 4.59
N GLU A 132 12.77 13.13 4.21
CA GLU A 132 12.71 14.21 3.22
C GLU A 132 13.61 15.40 3.58
N LEU A 133 13.55 15.85 4.84
CA LEU A 133 14.42 16.91 5.36
C LEU A 133 15.90 16.54 5.29
N THR A 134 16.23 15.28 5.58
CA THR A 134 17.61 14.78 5.54
C THR A 134 18.14 14.75 4.11
N GLU A 135 17.35 14.24 3.17
CA GLU A 135 17.70 14.24 1.74
C GLU A 135 17.94 15.67 1.24
N LEU A 136 17.05 16.62 1.54
CA LEU A 136 17.23 18.03 1.14
C LEU A 136 18.53 18.64 1.67
N LEU A 137 18.87 18.39 2.94
CA LEU A 137 20.11 18.87 3.54
C LEU A 137 21.35 18.27 2.90
N GLU A 138 21.32 16.99 2.53
CA GLU A 138 22.44 16.34 1.83
C GLU A 138 22.68 16.98 0.45
N TRP A 139 21.61 17.33 -0.29
CA TRP A 139 21.73 18.03 -1.55
C TRP A 139 22.30 19.45 -1.40
N GLU A 140 21.99 20.17 -0.31
CA GLU A 140 22.55 21.50 -0.01
C GLU A 140 24.04 21.45 0.36
N VAL A 141 24.53 20.35 0.95
CA VAL A 141 25.94 20.19 1.34
C VAL A 141 26.83 19.80 0.15
N VAL A 142 26.25 19.18 -0.88
CA VAL A 142 26.97 18.67 -2.07
C VAL A 142 26.89 19.61 -3.28
N GLY A 143 26.00 20.62 -3.26
CA GLY A 143 25.83 21.64 -4.31
C GLY A 143 26.61 22.93 -4.07
#